data_AF-A0AAJ6MHD5-F1
#
_entry.id   AF-A0AAJ6MHD5-F1
#
_cell.length_a   1.000
_cell.length_b   1.000
_cell.length_c   1.000
_cell.angle_alpha   90.00
_cell.angle_beta   90.00
_cell.angle_gamma   90.00
#
_symmetry.space_group_name_H-M   'P 1'
#
loop_
_entity.id
_entity.type
_entity.pdbx_description
1 polymer ?
#
loop_
_entity_poly.entity_id
_entity_poly.type
_entity_poly.pdbx_seq_one_letter_code
_entity_poly.pdbx_strand_id
1 'polypeptide(L)'
;MEKLSVNIYELLSVAYGQSPWSQVYISSDLVNENSEYFLLEEDEQLIGLLAISTMMDELEVTNIAIHPDFQGQGLAKLLLTELSGFTGTLFLEVRQSNFAAQKCYEKFGFEIYHTRKNYYDKPLEDALLMRKEQF
;
A
#
# COMPACT_ATOMS: atom_id res chain seq x y z
N MET A 1 -10.32 -15.43 8.11
CA MET A 1 -9.19 -14.68 8.72
C MET A 1 -7.86 -15.35 8.44
N GLU A 2 -7.59 -16.56 8.93
CA GLU A 2 -6.31 -17.23 8.71
C GLU A 2 -5.97 -17.43 7.22
N LYS A 3 -6.93 -17.92 6.41
CA LYS A 3 -6.73 -18.04 4.94
C LYS A 3 -6.42 -16.70 4.27
N LEU A 4 -7.06 -15.61 4.70
CA LEU A 4 -6.86 -14.30 4.08
C LEU A 4 -5.48 -13.71 4.41
N SER A 5 -5.02 -13.85 5.66
CA SER A 5 -3.69 -13.37 6.03
C SER A 5 -2.57 -14.14 5.33
N VAL A 6 -2.77 -15.44 5.07
CA VAL A 6 -1.87 -16.23 4.20
C VAL A 6 -1.85 -15.66 2.78
N ASN A 7 -3.02 -15.49 2.15
CA ASN A 7 -3.10 -14.97 0.77
C ASN A 7 -2.46 -13.58 0.63
N ILE A 8 -2.69 -12.68 1.61
CA ILE A 8 -2.06 -11.35 1.64
C ILE A 8 -0.55 -11.48 1.78
N TYR A 9 -0.06 -12.32 2.70
CA TYR A 9 1.37 -12.55 2.89
C TYR A 9 2.04 -13.07 1.61
N GLU A 10 1.39 -13.99 0.90
CA GLU A 10 1.86 -14.52 -0.38
C GLU A 10 1.89 -13.45 -1.47
N LEU A 11 0.80 -12.67 -1.63
CA LEU A 11 0.75 -11.56 -2.59
C LEU A 11 1.85 -10.54 -2.33
N LEU A 12 2.03 -10.09 -1.08
CA LEU A 12 3.08 -9.13 -0.71
C LEU A 12 4.47 -9.70 -0.97
N SER A 13 4.68 -11.00 -0.70
CA SER A 13 5.95 -11.67 -0.97
C SER A 13 6.29 -11.71 -2.45
N VAL A 14 5.31 -12.02 -3.31
CA VAL A 14 5.54 -12.08 -4.77
C VAL A 14 5.69 -10.66 -5.34
N ALA A 15 4.88 -9.70 -4.91
CA ALA A 15 4.90 -8.33 -5.43
C ALA A 15 6.18 -7.56 -5.08
N TYR A 16 6.74 -7.79 -3.89
CA TYR A 16 7.92 -7.07 -3.39
C TYR A 16 9.21 -7.92 -3.33
N GLY A 17 9.14 -9.21 -3.67
CA GLY A 17 10.22 -10.18 -3.51
C GLY A 17 10.38 -10.71 -2.07
N GLN A 18 9.96 -9.94 -1.08
CA GLN A 18 9.80 -10.35 0.32
C GLN A 18 8.68 -9.52 0.95
N SER A 19 7.74 -10.18 1.65
CA SER A 19 6.69 -9.45 2.37
C SER A 19 7.31 -8.54 3.43
N PRO A 20 6.90 -7.26 3.52
CA PRO A 20 7.36 -6.35 4.57
C PRO A 20 6.81 -6.75 5.94
N TRP A 21 5.67 -7.45 5.98
CA TRP A 21 5.00 -7.86 7.21
C TRP A 21 4.95 -9.39 7.33
N SER A 22 5.05 -9.89 8.56
CA SER A 22 4.81 -11.30 8.84
C SER A 22 3.32 -11.62 8.74
N GLN A 23 2.99 -12.88 8.44
CA GLN A 23 1.60 -13.35 8.44
C GLN A 23 0.89 -13.07 9.77
N VAL A 24 1.61 -13.17 10.90
CA VAL A 24 1.07 -12.87 12.24
C VAL A 24 0.70 -11.40 12.34
N TYR A 25 1.57 -10.49 11.88
CA TYR A 25 1.29 -9.05 11.89
C TYR A 25 0.10 -8.69 10.98
N ILE A 26 0.03 -9.27 9.78
CA ILE A 26 -1.11 -9.11 8.87
C ILE A 26 -2.40 -9.59 9.56
N SER A 27 -2.35 -10.74 10.25
CA SER A 27 -3.52 -11.28 10.96
C SER A 27 -4.00 -10.36 12.08
N SER A 28 -3.08 -9.72 12.82
CA SER A 28 -3.43 -8.74 13.85
C SER A 28 -3.95 -7.43 13.27
N ASP A 29 -3.40 -6.97 12.14
CA ASP A 29 -3.82 -5.73 11.51
C ASP A 29 -5.20 -5.86 10.85
N LEU A 30 -5.53 -7.02 10.27
CA LEU A 30 -6.85 -7.30 9.72
C LEU A 30 -8.01 -7.23 10.74
N VAL A 31 -7.71 -7.28 12.04
CA VAL A 31 -8.72 -7.13 13.12
C VAL A 31 -8.59 -5.81 13.87
N ASN A 32 -7.70 -4.92 13.43
CA ASN A 32 -7.56 -3.58 13.99
C ASN A 32 -8.72 -2.71 13.50
N GLU A 33 -9.39 -2.03 14.42
CA GLU A 33 -10.55 -1.18 14.11
C GLU A 33 -10.23 0.01 13.22
N ASN A 34 -8.96 0.42 13.19
CA ASN A 34 -8.48 1.53 12.37
C ASN A 34 -7.97 1.08 11.00
N SER A 35 -7.93 -0.22 10.71
CA SER A 35 -7.36 -0.76 9.48
C SER A 35 -8.44 -1.26 8.53
N GLU A 36 -8.33 -0.89 7.25
CA GLU A 36 -9.23 -1.34 6.20
C GLU A 36 -8.44 -1.92 5.02
N TYR A 37 -9.00 -2.95 4.38
CA TYR A 37 -8.38 -3.67 3.28
C TYR A 37 -9.34 -3.74 2.09
N PHE A 38 -8.89 -3.20 0.95
CA PHE A 38 -9.55 -3.34 -0.35
C PHE A 38 -8.80 -4.39 -1.16
N LEU A 39 -9.51 -5.38 -1.69
CA LEU A 39 -8.94 -6.54 -2.34
C LEU A 39 -9.40 -6.63 -3.80
N LEU A 40 -8.50 -7.01 -4.69
CA LEU A 40 -8.81 -7.38 -6.07
C LEU A 40 -8.60 -8.88 -6.23
N GLU A 41 -9.63 -9.57 -6.67
CA GLU A 41 -9.61 -11.01 -6.91
C GLU A 41 -9.97 -11.33 -8.37
N GLU A 42 -9.26 -12.29 -8.96
CA GLU A 42 -9.54 -12.84 -10.29
C GLU A 42 -9.41 -14.36 -10.21
N ASP A 43 -10.42 -15.10 -10.68
CA ASP A 43 -10.48 -16.57 -10.62
C ASP A 43 -10.11 -17.17 -9.24
N GLU A 44 -10.66 -16.60 -8.17
CA GLU A 44 -10.38 -16.96 -6.75
C GLU A 44 -8.95 -16.69 -6.26
N GLN A 45 -8.12 -16.04 -7.08
CA GLN A 45 -6.77 -15.60 -6.72
C GLN A 45 -6.79 -14.13 -6.29
N LEU A 46 -6.15 -13.81 -5.16
CA LEU A 46 -5.90 -12.43 -4.74
C LEU A 46 -4.79 -11.84 -5.63
N ILE A 47 -5.15 -10.89 -6.50
CA ILE A 47 -4.23 -10.27 -7.47
C ILE A 47 -3.81 -8.85 -7.09
N GLY A 48 -4.48 -8.23 -6.12
CA GLY A 48 -4.12 -6.91 -5.65
C GLY A 48 -4.74 -6.56 -4.30
N LEU A 49 -4.11 -5.64 -3.58
CA LEU A 49 -4.67 -5.08 -2.35
C LEU A 49 -4.27 -3.62 -2.16
N LEU A 50 -5.09 -2.91 -1.39
CA LEU A 50 -4.79 -1.67 -0.72
C LEU A 50 -5.16 -1.84 0.75
N ALA A 51 -4.18 -1.70 1.64
CA ALA A 51 -4.37 -1.64 3.08
C ALA A 51 -4.15 -0.21 3.54
N ILE A 52 -5.04 0.27 4.39
CA ILE A 52 -4.98 1.61 4.98
C ILE A 52 -5.13 1.55 6.49
N SER A 53 -4.60 2.57 7.17
CA SER A 53 -4.89 2.84 8.58
C SER A 53 -5.38 4.28 8.73
N THR A 54 -6.48 4.47 9.44
CA THR A 54 -7.12 5.79 9.62
C THR A 54 -7.07 6.23 11.08
N MET A 55 -6.66 7.48 11.32
CA MET A 55 -6.65 8.10 12.64
C MET A 55 -7.07 9.56 12.54
N MET A 56 -8.22 9.91 13.11
CA MET A 56 -8.81 11.25 13.04
C MET A 56 -9.01 11.72 11.59
N ASP A 57 -8.29 12.76 11.16
CA ASP A 57 -8.27 13.35 9.83
C ASP A 57 -7.06 12.92 9.00
N GLU A 58 -6.34 11.87 9.43
CA GLU A 58 -5.22 11.28 8.72
C GLU A 58 -5.53 9.85 8.27
N LEU A 59 -5.11 9.50 7.05
CA LEU A 59 -5.18 8.14 6.51
C LEU A 59 -3.82 7.79 5.90
N GLU A 60 -3.24 6.69 6.36
CA GLU A 60 -1.98 6.16 5.86
C GLU A 60 -2.23 4.96 4.95
N VAL A 61 -1.70 5.00 3.72
CA VAL A 61 -1.61 3.82 2.85
C VAL A 61 -0.45 2.97 3.35
N THR A 62 -0.77 1.92 4.09
CA THR A 62 0.23 1.04 4.72
C THR A 62 0.79 0.02 3.74
N ASN A 63 -0.05 -0.47 2.82
CA ASN A 63 0.38 -1.33 1.71
C ASN A 63 -0.48 -1.11 0.48
N ILE A 64 0.13 -1.13 -0.71
CA ILE A 64 -0.57 -1.28 -1.98
C ILE A 64 0.26 -2.13 -2.94
N ALA A 65 -0.25 -3.32 -3.25
CA ALA A 65 0.47 -4.31 -4.02
C ALA A 65 -0.42 -4.86 -5.13
N ILE A 66 0.16 -5.06 -6.31
CA ILE A 66 -0.45 -5.75 -7.44
C ILE A 66 0.48 -6.91 -7.81
N HIS A 67 -0.10 -8.09 -8.01
CA HIS A 67 0.62 -9.27 -8.45
C HIS A 67 1.37 -8.97 -9.76
N PRO A 68 2.66 -9.37 -9.91
CA PRO A 68 3.50 -8.98 -11.04
C PRO A 68 2.87 -9.19 -12.42
N ASP A 69 2.17 -10.31 -12.63
CA ASP A 69 1.51 -10.63 -13.91
C ASP A 69 0.34 -9.71 -14.25
N PHE A 70 -0.18 -8.95 -13.27
CA PHE A 70 -1.30 -8.03 -13.41
C PHE A 70 -0.88 -6.56 -13.33
N GLN A 71 0.42 -6.27 -13.23
CA GLN A 71 0.94 -4.91 -13.18
C GLN A 71 0.84 -4.19 -14.54
N GLY A 72 0.92 -2.86 -14.53
CA GLY A 72 0.85 -2.04 -15.74
C GLY A 72 -0.57 -1.87 -16.32
N GLN A 73 -1.58 -2.48 -15.73
CA GLN A 73 -2.99 -2.44 -16.20
C GLN A 73 -3.84 -1.36 -15.50
N GLY A 74 -3.23 -0.54 -14.64
CA GLY A 74 -3.93 0.52 -13.90
C GLY A 74 -4.64 0.07 -12.62
N LEU A 75 -4.47 -1.18 -12.18
CA LEU A 75 -5.12 -1.73 -10.98
C LEU A 75 -4.74 -1.01 -9.68
N ALA A 76 -3.48 -0.58 -9.53
CA ALA A 76 -3.09 0.23 -8.37
C ALA A 76 -3.82 1.58 -8.35
N LYS A 77 -4.05 2.19 -9.52
CA LYS A 77 -4.83 3.42 -9.63
C LYS A 77 -6.30 3.17 -9.26
N LEU A 78 -6.87 2.04 -9.70
CA LEU A 78 -8.23 1.64 -9.34
C LEU A 78 -8.37 1.55 -7.82
N LEU A 79 -7.47 0.83 -7.15
CA LEU A 79 -7.47 0.73 -5.68
C LEU A 79 -7.40 2.09 -4.99
N LEU A 80 -6.54 3.00 -5.46
CA LEU A 80 -6.45 4.35 -4.89
C LEU A 80 -7.75 5.15 -5.01
N THR A 81 -8.65 4.82 -5.95
CA THR A 81 -9.96 5.49 -6.06
C THR A 81 -10.87 5.20 -4.87
N GLU A 82 -10.65 4.13 -4.12
CA GLU A 82 -11.37 3.85 -2.87
C GLU A 82 -11.14 4.95 -1.81
N LEU A 83 -10.01 5.67 -1.92
CA LEU A 83 -9.68 6.77 -1.00
C LEU A 83 -10.38 8.08 -1.36
N SER A 84 -11.10 8.15 -2.49
CA SER A 84 -11.68 9.40 -3.00
C SER A 84 -12.78 10.00 -2.10
N GLY A 85 -13.39 9.18 -1.23
CA GLY A 85 -14.40 9.63 -0.27
C GLY A 85 -13.84 10.17 1.05
N PHE A 86 -12.54 10.00 1.32
CA PHE A 86 -11.93 10.49 2.56
C PHE A 86 -11.75 12.02 2.53
N THR A 87 -11.97 12.67 3.66
CA THR A 87 -11.68 14.11 3.85
C THR A 87 -10.64 14.25 4.95
N GLY A 88 -9.48 14.80 4.62
CA GLY A 88 -8.33 14.89 5.51
C GLY A 88 -7.01 14.82 4.75
N THR A 89 -5.95 14.38 5.42
CA THR A 89 -4.62 14.21 4.85
C THR A 89 -4.33 12.74 4.57
N LEU A 90 -4.00 12.40 3.33
CA LEU A 90 -3.53 11.08 2.96
C LEU A 90 -2.01 11.04 3.03
N PHE A 91 -1.45 9.98 3.60
CA PHE A 91 -0.01 9.73 3.68
C PHE A 91 0.36 8.39 3.05
N LEU A 92 1.58 8.31 2.54
CA LEU A 92 2.21 7.06 2.16
C LEU A 92 3.73 7.16 2.23
N GLU A 93 4.38 6.01 2.32
CA GLU A 93 5.82 5.87 2.11
C GLU A 93 6.12 5.05 0.85
N VAL A 94 7.19 5.40 0.15
CA VAL A 94 7.64 4.67 -1.03
C VAL A 94 9.16 4.65 -1.12
N ARG A 95 9.72 3.50 -1.51
CA ARG A 95 11.15 3.37 -1.83
C ARG A 95 11.58 4.38 -2.89
N GLN A 96 12.74 5.02 -2.70
CA GLN A 96 13.28 6.01 -3.64
C GLN A 96 13.50 5.44 -5.05
N SER A 97 13.79 4.16 -5.19
CA SER A 97 13.99 3.46 -6.46
C SER A 97 12.68 3.05 -7.15
N ASN A 98 11.54 3.07 -6.45
CA ASN A 98 10.26 2.65 -7.01
C ASN A 98 9.59 3.78 -7.82
N PHE A 99 10.22 4.14 -8.94
CA PHE A 99 9.76 5.21 -9.83
C PHE A 99 8.38 4.96 -10.42
N ALA A 100 7.97 3.70 -10.59
CA ALA A 100 6.65 3.35 -11.10
C ALA A 100 5.55 3.73 -10.09
N ALA A 101 5.72 3.36 -8.82
CA ALA A 101 4.78 3.73 -7.76
C ALA A 101 4.77 5.25 -7.53
N GLN A 102 5.94 5.89 -7.46
CA GLN A 102 6.04 7.36 -7.33
C GLN A 102 5.22 8.08 -8.41
N LYS A 103 5.41 7.73 -9.69
CA LYS A 103 4.62 8.30 -10.80
C LYS A 103 3.13 7.99 -10.71
N CYS A 104 2.74 6.84 -10.15
CA CYS A 104 1.35 6.50 -9.91
C CYS A 104 0.73 7.44 -8.87
N TYR A 105 1.41 7.62 -7.74
CA TYR A 105 0.96 8.48 -6.64
C TYR A 105 0.94 9.96 -7.04
N GLU A 106 1.97 10.44 -7.75
CA GLU A 106 2.00 11.80 -8.30
C GLU A 106 0.79 12.09 -9.19
N LYS A 107 0.43 11.15 -10.07
CA LYS A 107 -0.79 11.26 -10.91
C LYS A 107 -2.08 11.23 -10.11
N PHE A 108 -2.06 10.71 -8.90
CA PHE A 108 -3.19 10.69 -7.97
C PHE A 108 -3.24 11.93 -7.06
N GLY A 109 -2.26 12.83 -7.20
CA GLY A 109 -2.19 14.10 -6.47
C GLY A 109 -1.33 14.05 -5.20
N PHE A 110 -0.55 12.99 -4.98
CA PHE A 110 0.42 12.97 -3.89
C PHE A 110 1.68 13.76 -4.25
N GLU A 111 2.25 14.44 -3.26
CA GLU A 111 3.49 15.19 -3.36
C GLU A 111 4.48 14.71 -2.30
N ILE A 112 5.78 14.67 -2.64
CA ILE A 112 6.83 14.36 -1.68
C ILE A 112 6.96 15.54 -0.69
N TYR A 113 6.82 15.26 0.61
CA TYR A 113 7.02 16.28 1.65
C TYR A 113 8.23 16.02 2.54
N HIS A 114 8.76 14.79 2.53
CA HIS A 114 9.93 14.44 3.32
C HIS A 114 10.70 13.23 2.75
N THR A 115 11.94 13.05 3.19
CA THR A 115 12.76 11.88 2.86
C THR A 115 13.39 11.32 4.14
N ARG A 116 13.10 10.05 4.46
CA ARG A 116 13.77 9.32 5.53
C ARG A 116 15.02 8.65 4.97
N LYS A 117 16.19 9.12 5.40
CA LYS A 117 17.50 8.58 5.01
C LYS A 117 17.69 7.17 5.58
N ASN A 118 18.21 6.24 4.76
CA ASN A 118 18.57 4.88 5.18
C ASN A 118 17.44 4.16 5.95
N TYR A 119 16.21 4.25 5.44
CA TYR A 119 15.02 3.78 6.14
C TYR A 119 14.74 2.29 5.94
N TYR A 120 14.92 1.79 4.71
CA TYR A 120 14.82 0.37 4.42
C TYR A 120 16.18 -0.28 4.56
N ASP A 121 16.26 -1.49 5.13
CA ASP A 121 17.53 -2.20 5.36
C ASP A 121 17.87 -3.25 4.30
N LYS A 122 16.90 -3.60 3.43
CA LYS A 122 17.00 -4.72 2.49
C LYS A 122 16.41 -4.35 1.12
N PRO A 123 17.24 -3.84 0.18
CA PRO A 123 18.56 -3.25 0.41
C PRO A 123 18.47 -1.93 1.20
N LEU A 124 19.64 -1.43 1.66
CA LEU A 124 19.73 -0.11 2.31
C LEU A 124 19.24 0.98 1.36
N GLU A 125 18.18 1.70 1.74
CA GLU A 125 17.55 2.66 0.84
C GLU A 125 16.77 3.74 1.60
N ASP A 126 16.73 4.94 1.02
CA ASP A 126 15.87 6.02 1.51
C ASP A 126 14.37 5.74 1.20
N ALA A 127 13.50 6.23 2.08
CA ALA A 127 12.07 6.31 1.82
C ALA A 127 11.65 7.74 1.51
N LEU A 128 10.85 7.90 0.48
CA LEU A 128 10.14 9.14 0.17
C LEU A 128 8.79 9.08 0.87
N LEU A 129 8.51 10.08 1.72
CA LEU A 129 7.20 10.25 2.31
C LEU A 129 6.41 11.20 1.43
N MET A 130 5.23 10.75 1.01
CA MET A 130 4.33 11.52 0.17
C MET A 130 3.03 11.79 0.91
N ARG A 131 2.41 12.93 0.62
CA ARG A 131 1.11 13.31 1.17
C ARG A 131 0.19 13.91 0.11
N LYS A 132 -1.11 13.89 0.39
CA LYS A 132 -2.13 14.58 -0.40
C LYS A 132 -3.18 15.15 0.56
N GLU A 133 -3.43 16.45 0.45
CA GLU A 133 -4.57 17.10 1.11
C GLU A 133 -5.85 16.80 0.33
N GLN A 134 -6.92 16.40 1.01
CA GLN A 134 -8.20 16.05 0.40
C GLN A 134 -9.36 16.71 1.16
N PHE A 135 -9.98 17.72 0.56
CA PHE A 135 -11.06 18.54 1.14
C PHE A 135 -12.35 18.45 0.33
#